data_AF-A0AAV1KLZ6-F1
#
_entry.id   AF-A0AAV1KLZ6-F1
#
_cell.length_a   1.000
_cell.length_b   1.000
_cell.length_c   1.000
_cell.angle_alpha   90.00
_cell.angle_beta   90.00
_cell.angle_gamma   90.00
#
_symmetry.space_group_name_H-M   'P 1'
#
loop_
_entity.id
_entity.type
_entity.pdbx_description
1 polymer ?
#
loop_
_entity_poly.entity_id
_entity_poly.type
_entity_poly.pdbx_seq_one_letter_code
_entity_poly.pdbx_strand_id
1 'polypeptide(L)'
;MAYRYSNIEYTEMVRILAICNDNDSEACREYSRRFPNSRAPSYATMLGTTQRLRDYGQFQPVSIDRGRPPWRTVHEEEDILQFFEQNPAASTYEAARQFNVSQYYAWNVIHNEGKYPFHLHRVHELSEANKPARVTFCNW
;
A
#
# COMPACT_ATOMS: atom_id res chain seq x y z
N MET A 1 20.11 -6.62 -0.89
CA MET A 1 18.93 -7.37 -0.40
C MET A 1 19.30 -8.11 0.87
N ALA A 2 18.70 -7.77 2.01
CA ALA A 2 18.95 -8.52 3.25
C ALA A 2 18.25 -9.88 3.14
N TYR A 3 19.03 -10.95 2.92
CA TYR A 3 18.49 -12.32 2.88
C TYR A 3 17.83 -12.63 4.24
N ARG A 4 16.52 -12.88 4.24
CA ARG A 4 15.78 -13.23 5.45
C ARG A 4 15.98 -14.72 5.76
N TYR A 5 15.97 -15.07 7.05
CA TYR A 5 15.94 -16.48 7.47
C TYR A 5 14.56 -17.08 7.18
N SER A 6 14.54 -18.39 6.95
CA SER A 6 13.32 -19.18 6.81
C SER A 6 12.63 -19.38 8.17
N ASN A 7 11.35 -19.75 8.16
CA ASN A 7 10.62 -20.06 9.39
C ASN A 7 11.22 -21.27 10.14
N ILE A 8 11.83 -22.21 9.42
CA ILE A 8 12.53 -23.35 10.03
C ILE A 8 13.73 -22.85 10.84
N GLU A 9 14.59 -22.04 10.22
CA GLU A 9 15.75 -21.45 10.89
C GLU A 9 15.34 -20.60 12.10
N TYR A 10 14.28 -19.78 11.97
CA TYR A 10 13.76 -19.01 13.10
C TYR A 10 13.22 -19.90 14.24
N THR A 11 12.59 -21.02 13.91
CA THR A 11 12.12 -21.98 14.92
C THR A 11 13.30 -22.60 15.68
N GLU A 12 14.38 -22.96 14.97
CA GLU A 12 15.60 -23.45 15.61
C GLU A 12 16.30 -22.38 16.45
N MET A 13 16.27 -21.11 16.02
CA MET A 13 16.75 -19.98 16.84
C MET A 13 16.00 -19.88 18.16
N VAL A 14 14.67 -19.98 18.15
CA VAL A 14 13.85 -19.96 19.38
C VAL A 14 14.19 -21.13 20.30
N ARG A 15 14.36 -22.33 19.75
CA ARG A 15 14.75 -23.52 20.53
C ARG A 15 16.11 -23.33 21.21
N ILE A 16 17.08 -22.78 20.49
CA ILE A 16 18.42 -22.54 21.03
C ILE A 16 18.41 -21.44 22.08
N LEU A 17 17.67 -20.35 21.86
CA LEU A 17 17.48 -19.30 22.87
C LEU A 17 16.90 -19.87 24.17
N ALA A 18 15.89 -20.74 24.07
CA ALA A 18 15.30 -21.40 25.23
C ALA A 18 16.32 -22.28 25.99
N ILE A 19 17.18 -23.01 25.27
CA ILE A 19 18.23 -23.85 25.88
C ILE A 19 19.31 -23.00 26.55
N CYS A 20 19.66 -21.87 25.94
CA CYS A 20 20.63 -20.92 26.46
C CYS A 20 20.03 -19.93 27.49
N ASN A 21 18.83 -20.22 28.02
CA ASN A 21 18.16 -19.39 29.03
C ASN A 21 18.05 -17.91 28.61
N ASP A 22 17.66 -17.69 27.34
CA ASP A 22 17.56 -16.38 26.69
C ASP A 22 18.86 -15.55 26.65
N ASN A 23 20.02 -16.20 26.79
CA ASN A 23 21.31 -15.57 26.53
C ASN A 23 21.63 -15.59 25.02
N ASP A 24 21.36 -14.48 24.34
CA ASP A 24 21.57 -14.35 22.89
C ASP A 24 23.02 -14.62 22.45
N SER A 25 24.02 -14.24 23.25
CA SER A 25 25.43 -14.38 22.90
C SER A 25 25.86 -15.85 22.91
N GLU A 26 25.41 -16.57 23.94
CA GLU A 26 25.59 -18.00 24.03
C GLU A 26 24.79 -18.73 22.95
N ALA A 27 23.55 -18.30 22.70
CA ALA A 27 22.69 -18.84 21.66
C ALA A 27 23.31 -18.71 20.26
N CYS A 28 23.95 -17.58 19.93
CA CYS A 28 24.65 -17.43 18.64
C CYS A 28 25.79 -18.44 18.48
N ARG A 29 26.56 -18.67 19.54
CA ARG A 29 27.67 -19.64 19.55
C ARG A 29 27.14 -21.07 19.42
N GLU A 30 26.13 -21.41 20.21
CA GLU A 30 25.48 -22.72 20.17
C GLU A 30 24.81 -23.00 18.83
N TYR A 31 24.14 -22.01 18.22
CA TYR A 31 23.57 -22.14 16.89
C TYR A 31 24.64 -22.45 15.84
N SER A 32 25.74 -21.68 15.86
CA SER A 32 26.85 -21.89 14.92
C SER A 32 27.52 -23.25 15.12
N ARG A 33 27.59 -23.74 16.36
CA ARG A 33 28.13 -25.06 16.70
C ARG A 33 27.24 -26.19 16.20
N ARG A 34 25.91 -26.06 16.33
CA ARG A 34 24.94 -27.11 15.94
C ARG A 34 24.66 -27.13 14.45
N PHE A 35 24.73 -25.97 13.79
CA PHE A 35 24.42 -25.81 12.36
C PHE A 35 25.62 -25.18 11.61
N PRO A 36 26.75 -25.91 11.48
CA PRO A 36 27.98 -25.35 10.91
C PRO A 36 27.87 -24.98 9.43
N ASN A 37 26.95 -25.60 8.70
CA ASN A 37 26.71 -25.33 7.27
C ASN A 37 25.65 -24.25 7.04
N SER A 38 24.99 -23.76 8.10
CA SER A 38 23.95 -22.74 8.01
C SER A 38 24.53 -21.35 8.26
N ARG A 39 23.85 -20.32 7.75
CA ARG A 39 24.25 -18.94 8.02
C ARG A 39 24.10 -18.63 9.50
N ALA A 40 25.19 -18.23 10.15
CA ALA A 40 25.17 -17.84 11.56
C ALA A 40 24.27 -16.60 11.78
N PRO A 41 23.30 -16.64 12.71
CA PRO A 41 22.53 -15.47 13.09
C PRO A 41 23.38 -14.47 13.88
N SER A 42 23.07 -13.19 13.69
CA SER A 42 23.62 -12.14 14.54
C SER A 42 22.85 -12.07 15.87
N TYR A 43 23.47 -11.46 16.88
CA TYR A 43 22.83 -11.12 18.15
C TYR A 43 21.47 -10.42 17.95
N ALA A 44 21.42 -9.40 17.08
CA ALA A 44 20.19 -8.66 16.79
C ALA A 44 19.12 -9.53 16.09
N THR A 45 19.55 -10.54 15.32
CA THR A 45 18.62 -11.50 14.71
C THR A 45 18.01 -12.41 15.77
N MET A 46 18.81 -12.95 16.69
CA MET A 46 18.34 -13.80 17.79
C MET A 46 17.32 -13.05 18.65
N LEU A 47 17.71 -11.89 19.18
CA LEU A 47 16.85 -11.04 19.99
C LEU A 47 15.55 -10.66 19.25
N GLY A 48 15.68 -10.26 17.99
CA GLY A 48 14.53 -9.87 17.17
C GLY A 48 13.56 -11.02 16.87
N THR A 49 13.97 -12.28 17.03
CA THR A 49 13.12 -13.44 16.72
C THR A 49 12.02 -13.61 17.77
N THR A 50 12.39 -13.65 19.06
CA THR A 50 11.43 -13.77 20.16
C THR A 50 10.60 -12.50 20.31
N GLN A 51 11.20 -11.32 20.11
CA GLN A 51 10.49 -10.05 20.18
C GLN A 51 9.37 -9.97 19.14
N ARG A 52 9.63 -10.35 17.89
CA ARG A 52 8.58 -10.35 16.84
C ARG A 52 7.46 -11.34 17.11
N LEU A 53 7.77 -12.50 17.70
CA LEU A 53 6.73 -13.44 18.13
C LEU A 53 5.85 -12.85 19.23
N ARG A 54 6.42 -12.10 20.18
CA ARG A 54 5.66 -11.41 21.23
C ARG A 54 4.80 -10.27 20.66
N ASP A 55 5.37 -9.47 19.77
CA ASP A 55 4.70 -8.28 19.25
C ASP A 55 3.65 -8.58 18.18
N TYR A 56 3.93 -9.53 17.29
CA TYR A 56 3.14 -9.75 16.08
C TYR A 56 2.62 -11.19 15.94
N GLY A 57 3.04 -12.13 16.80
CA GLY A 57 2.68 -13.55 16.69
C GLY A 57 3.33 -14.28 15.51
N GLN A 58 4.29 -13.66 14.82
CA GLN A 58 4.96 -14.24 13.65
C GLN A 58 6.42 -13.79 13.53
N PHE A 59 7.26 -14.59 12.88
CA PHE A 59 8.70 -14.31 12.71
C PHE A 59 9.00 -13.16 11.76
N GLN A 60 8.10 -12.91 10.82
CA GLN A 60 8.23 -11.82 9.88
C GLN A 60 7.51 -10.60 10.47
N PRO A 61 8.16 -9.42 10.51
CA PRO A 61 7.43 -8.22 10.85
C PRO A 61 6.31 -8.05 9.83
N VAL A 62 5.09 -7.77 10.31
CA VAL A 62 4.02 -7.29 9.43
C VAL A 62 4.60 -6.09 8.69
N SER A 63 4.44 -6.03 7.37
CA SER A 63 4.73 -4.80 6.62
C SER A 63 3.65 -3.77 6.97
N ILE A 64 3.59 -3.34 8.23
CA ILE A 64 2.82 -2.16 8.61
C ILE A 64 3.58 -1.00 7.99
N ASP A 65 3.00 -0.45 6.92
CA ASP A 65 3.29 0.84 6.30
C ASP A 65 4.73 1.35 6.49
N ARG A 66 5.70 0.57 5.98
CA ARG A 66 7.02 1.11 5.63
C ARG A 66 6.99 1.76 4.24
N GLY A 67 5.83 2.25 3.83
CA GLY A 67 5.74 3.20 2.74
C GLY A 67 6.50 4.47 3.13
N ARG A 68 7.09 5.12 2.12
CA ARG A 68 7.50 6.51 2.30
C ARG A 68 6.22 7.28 2.67
N PRO A 69 6.19 8.08 3.75
CA PRO A 69 5.06 8.97 3.98
C PRO A 69 4.82 9.76 2.69
N PRO A 70 3.56 9.95 2.26
CA PRO A 70 3.28 10.62 1.01
C PRO A 70 4.05 11.94 0.97
N TRP A 71 4.73 12.19 -0.15
CA TRP A 71 5.57 13.39 -0.32
C TRP A 71 4.74 14.68 -0.22
N ARG A 72 3.43 14.57 -0.31
CA ARG A 72 2.42 15.63 -0.26
C ARG A 72 1.47 15.40 0.92
N THR A 73 0.99 16.50 1.48
CA THR A 73 0.16 16.51 2.69
C THR A 73 -1.25 16.03 2.36
N VAL A 74 -1.93 15.35 3.30
CA VAL A 74 -3.35 14.93 3.18
C VAL A 74 -4.24 16.09 2.70
N HIS A 75 -3.94 17.31 3.13
CA HIS A 75 -4.64 18.52 2.72
C HIS A 75 -4.58 18.80 1.21
N GLU A 76 -3.44 18.52 0.55
CA GLU A 76 -3.32 18.70 -0.90
C GLU A 76 -4.17 17.67 -1.67
N GLU A 77 -4.35 16.47 -1.12
CA GLU A 77 -5.21 15.44 -1.72
C GLU A 77 -6.68 15.83 -1.59
N GLU A 78 -7.09 16.32 -0.41
CA GLU A 78 -8.44 16.84 -0.17
C GLU A 78 -8.80 18.00 -1.10
N ASP A 79 -7.88 18.95 -1.31
CA ASP A 79 -8.09 20.08 -2.23
C ASP A 79 -8.30 19.62 -3.68
N ILE A 80 -7.51 18.64 -4.13
CA ILE A 80 -7.67 18.04 -5.47
C ILE A 80 -9.01 17.33 -5.58
N LEU A 81 -9.41 16.55 -4.57
CA LEU A 81 -10.70 15.84 -4.57
C LEU A 81 -11.87 16.82 -4.59
N GLN A 82 -11.80 17.89 -3.80
CA GLN A 82 -12.83 18.94 -3.76
C GLN A 82 -12.95 19.66 -5.11
N PHE A 83 -11.84 19.90 -5.80
CA PHE A 83 -11.86 20.47 -7.15
C PHE A 83 -12.67 19.62 -8.14
N PHE A 84 -12.50 18.30 -8.12
CA PHE A 84 -13.27 17.40 -8.98
C PHE A 84 -14.73 17.25 -8.56
N GLU A 85 -15.06 17.41 -7.26
CA GLU A 85 -16.45 17.47 -6.81
C GLU A 85 -17.17 18.71 -7.34
N GLN A 86 -16.49 19.86 -7.35
CA GLN A 86 -17.02 21.10 -7.89
C GLN A 86 -17.04 21.11 -9.42
N ASN A 87 -16.09 20.41 -10.07
CA ASN A 87 -15.94 20.36 -11.52
C ASN A 87 -15.78 18.92 -12.04
N PRO A 88 -16.86 18.11 -12.09
CA PRO A 88 -16.77 16.69 -12.49
C PRO A 88 -16.24 16.46 -13.91
N ALA A 89 -16.36 17.47 -14.77
CA ALA A 89 -15.91 17.42 -16.16
C ALA A 89 -14.50 17.95 -16.39
N ALA A 90 -13.83 18.43 -15.34
CA ALA A 90 -12.46 18.90 -15.42
C ALA A 90 -11.50 17.74 -15.72
N SER A 91 -10.44 18.04 -16.45
CA SER A 91 -9.40 17.07 -16.77
C SER A 91 -8.37 16.94 -15.65
N THR A 92 -7.67 15.80 -15.60
CA THR A 92 -6.52 15.61 -14.69
C THR A 92 -5.39 16.61 -14.96
N TYR A 93 -5.30 17.12 -16.19
CA TYR A 93 -4.34 18.15 -16.56
C TYR A 93 -4.70 19.53 -15.97
N GLU A 94 -5.99 19.90 -15.94
CA GLU A 94 -6.45 21.14 -15.33
C GLU A 94 -6.20 21.16 -13.83
N ALA A 95 -6.54 20.08 -13.14
CA ALA A 95 -6.22 19.91 -11.72
C ALA A 95 -4.70 20.03 -11.48
N ALA A 96 -3.90 19.37 -12.33
CA ALA A 96 -2.45 19.41 -12.19
C ALA A 96 -1.86 20.81 -12.35
N ARG A 97 -2.38 21.59 -13.28
CA ARG A 97 -2.00 22.99 -13.48
C ARG A 97 -2.44 23.88 -12.32
N GLN A 98 -3.63 23.64 -11.76
CA GLN A 98 -4.17 24.43 -10.64
C GLN A 98 -3.40 24.21 -9.34
N PHE A 99 -3.07 22.97 -9.02
CA PHE A 99 -2.41 22.59 -7.76
C PHE A 99 -0.88 22.44 -7.87
N ASN A 100 -0.31 22.76 -9.04
CA ASN A 100 1.12 22.61 -9.33
C ASN A 100 1.64 21.19 -9.00
N VAL A 101 0.93 20.19 -9.51
CA VAL A 101 1.26 18.77 -9.31
C VAL A 101 1.50 18.08 -10.65
N SER A 102 2.05 16.86 -10.63
CA SER A 102 2.12 16.07 -11.86
C SER A 102 0.71 15.58 -12.24
N GLN A 103 0.43 15.49 -13.54
CA GLN A 103 -0.84 14.94 -14.02
C GLN A 103 -1.10 13.53 -13.49
N TYR A 104 -0.05 12.71 -13.40
CA TYR A 104 -0.13 11.36 -12.83
C TYR A 104 -0.55 11.38 -11.37
N TYR A 105 -0.05 12.33 -10.57
CA TYR A 105 -0.43 12.45 -9.16
C TYR A 105 -1.90 12.84 -9.01
N ALA A 106 -2.36 13.86 -9.75
CA ALA A 106 -3.77 14.25 -9.74
C ALA A 106 -4.70 13.09 -10.14
N TRP A 107 -4.29 12.29 -11.13
CA TRP A 107 -5.01 11.07 -11.50
C TRP A 107 -4.97 9.97 -10.43
N ASN A 108 -3.83 9.78 -9.75
CA ASN A 108 -3.69 8.76 -8.72
C ASN A 108 -4.58 9.07 -7.50
N VAL A 109 -4.67 10.35 -7.10
CA VAL A 109 -5.54 10.81 -5.99
C VAL A 109 -7.00 10.47 -6.26
N ILE A 110 -7.54 10.83 -7.42
CA ILE A 110 -8.94 10.51 -7.76
C ILE A 110 -9.18 9.02 -7.96
N HIS A 111 -8.20 8.29 -8.51
CA HIS A 111 -8.32 6.86 -8.77
C HIS A 111 -8.37 6.05 -7.49
N ASN A 112 -7.57 6.41 -6.48
CA ASN A 112 -7.57 5.77 -5.16
C ASN A 112 -8.91 5.94 -4.42
N GLU A 113 -9.59 7.08 -4.62
CA GLU A 113 -10.93 7.35 -4.10
C GLU A 113 -12.06 6.77 -4.97
N GLY A 114 -11.72 6.03 -6.04
CA GLY A 114 -12.71 5.43 -6.95
C GLY A 114 -13.49 6.45 -7.79
N LYS A 115 -13.02 7.70 -7.89
CA LYS A 115 -13.65 8.77 -8.67
C LYS A 115 -13.03 8.84 -10.08
N TYR A 116 -13.89 9.01 -11.08
CA TYR A 116 -13.48 9.10 -12.49
C TYR A 116 -14.06 10.38 -13.13
N PRO A 117 -13.20 11.32 -13.56
CA PRO A 117 -13.64 12.47 -14.32
C PRO A 117 -14.29 12.00 -15.62
N PHE A 118 -15.38 12.66 -16.02
CA PHE A 118 -16.12 12.30 -17.22
C PHE A 118 -16.39 13.54 -18.07
N HIS A 119 -16.27 13.42 -19.38
CA HIS A 119 -16.63 14.50 -20.29
C HIS A 119 -18.08 14.33 -20.76
N LEU A 120 -18.93 15.29 -20.40
CA LEU A 120 -20.29 15.36 -20.91
C LEU A 120 -20.27 15.82 -22.38
N HIS A 121 -20.43 14.87 -23.30
CA HIS A 121 -20.65 15.17 -24.71
C HIS A 121 -22.14 15.39 -24.97
N ARG A 122 -22.51 16.61 -25.39
CA ARG A 122 -23.87 16.89 -25.87
C ARG A 122 -24.02 16.35 -27.28
N VAL A 123 -24.63 15.18 -27.42
CA VAL A 123 -24.76 14.51 -28.73
C VAL A 123 -26.01 14.98 -29.48
N HIS A 124 -27.11 15.34 -28.78
CA HIS A 124 -28.32 15.92 -29.38
C HIS A 124 -29.01 16.89 -28.42
N GLU A 125 -29.47 18.03 -28.93
CA GLU A 125 -30.41 18.89 -28.22
C GLU A 125 -31.81 18.26 -28.32
N LEU A 126 -32.23 17.59 -27.25
CA LEU A 126 -33.58 17.01 -27.16
C LEU A 126 -34.58 18.15 -26.99
N SER A 127 -35.12 18.66 -28.09
CA SER A 127 -36.32 19.50 -28.01
C SER A 127 -37.50 18.67 -27.49
N GLU A 128 -38.41 19.29 -26.75
CA GLU A 128 -39.60 18.62 -26.20
C GLU A 128 -40.43 17.93 -27.29
N ALA A 129 -40.44 18.49 -28.51
CA ALA A 129 -41.16 17.93 -29.65
C ALA A 129 -40.61 16.58 -30.14
N ASN A 130 -39.32 16.30 -29.90
CA ASN A 130 -38.66 15.07 -30.37
C ASN A 130 -38.86 13.87 -29.41
N LYS A 131 -39.31 14.11 -28.18
CA LYS A 131 -39.53 13.06 -27.17
C LYS A 131 -40.57 12.01 -27.60
N PRO A 132 -41.80 12.38 -28.03
CA PRO A 132 -42.81 11.39 -28.42
C PRO A 132 -42.38 10.56 -29.64
N ALA A 133 -41.74 11.17 -30.63
CA ALA A 133 -41.27 10.46 -31.84
C ALA A 133 -40.25 9.36 -31.51
N ARG A 134 -39.36 9.60 -30.53
CA ARG A 134 -38.36 8.62 -30.09
C ARG A 134 -38.97 7.49 -29.27
N VAL A 135 -39.96 7.77 -28.42
CA VAL A 135 -40.70 6.72 -27.68
C VAL A 135 -41.40 5.79 -28.67
N THR A 136 -42.04 6.34 -29.71
CA THR A 136 -42.65 5.52 -30.77
C THR A 136 -41.61 4.68 -31.51
N PHE A 137 -40.45 5.24 -31.86
CA PHE A 137 -39.36 4.50 -32.52
C PHE A 137 -38.79 3.36 -31.65
N CYS A 138 -38.63 3.57 -30.34
CA CYS A 138 -38.13 2.53 -29.44
C CYS A 138 -39.15 1.43 -29.11
N ASN A 139 -40.44 1.69 -29.32
CA ASN A 139 -41.54 0.74 -29.08
C ASN A 139 -41.99 0.00 -30.36
N TRP A 140 -41.26 0.15 -31.47
CA TRP A 140 -41.50 -0.54 -32.74
C TRP A 140 -40.59 -1.79 -32.83
#